data_AF-A0A7W0Q9Z0-F1
#
_entry.id   AF-A0A7W0Q9Z0-F1
#
_cell.length_a   1.000
_cell.length_b   1.000
_cell.length_c   1.000
_cell.angle_alpha   90.00
_cell.angle_beta   90.00
_cell.angle_gamma   90.00
#
_symmetry.space_group_name_H-M   'P 1'
#
loop_
_entity.id
_entity.type
_entity.pdbx_description
1 polymer ?
#
loop_
_entity_poly.entity_id
_entity_poly.type
_entity_poly.pdbx_seq_one_letter_code
_entity_poly.pdbx_strand_id
1 'polypeptide(L)'
;MMNRRAMSSFVKNPVKVAATLEKIFEDDLHARRVLSLANGVVGVLDAAALSIHAIGRGYAHATGMDDKHGVKQTDRLLSNAGI
;
A
#
# COMPACT_ATOMS: atom_id res chain seq x y z
N MET A 1 14.79 -23.79 -4.67
CA MET A 1 14.10 -23.10 -3.56
C MET A 1 14.43 -21.61 -3.66
N MET A 2 13.52 -20.78 -4.21
CA MET A 2 13.78 -19.36 -4.48
C MET A 2 13.81 -18.54 -3.19
N ASN A 3 14.80 -17.65 -3.09
CA ASN A 3 15.09 -16.82 -1.92
C ASN A 3 13.93 -15.84 -1.65
N ARG A 4 13.19 -16.04 -0.55
CA ARG A 4 12.05 -15.19 -0.13
C ARG A 4 12.40 -13.70 0.02
N ARG A 5 13.68 -13.33 0.09
CA ARG A 5 14.15 -11.93 0.10
C ARG A 5 13.99 -11.21 -1.25
N ALA A 6 13.78 -11.91 -2.36
CA ALA A 6 13.66 -11.30 -3.68
C ALA A 6 12.28 -10.67 -3.97
N MET A 7 11.22 -11.05 -3.24
CA MET A 7 9.88 -10.48 -3.43
C MET A 7 9.58 -9.25 -2.53
N SER A 8 10.50 -8.90 -1.62
CA SER A 8 10.36 -7.73 -0.73
C SER A 8 11.16 -6.51 -1.19
N SER A 9 11.79 -6.55 -2.37
CA SER A 9 12.65 -5.44 -2.83
C SER A 9 11.88 -4.27 -3.46
N PHE A 10 10.55 -4.24 -3.35
CA PHE A 10 9.78 -3.04 -3.65
C PHE A 10 10.13 -1.98 -2.60
N VAL A 11 11.10 -1.17 -2.99
CA VAL A 11 11.83 -0.13 -2.26
C VAL A 11 11.04 0.49 -1.10
N LYS A 12 11.38 0.09 0.13
CA LYS A 12 10.98 0.77 1.38
C LYS A 12 12.13 1.61 1.97
N ASN A 13 12.97 2.22 1.12
CA ASN A 13 14.05 3.08 1.60
C ASN A 13 13.67 4.55 1.36
N PRO A 14 13.15 5.27 2.38
CA PRO A 14 12.72 6.66 2.22
C PRO A 14 13.88 7.58 1.81
N VAL A 15 15.12 7.28 2.19
CA VAL A 15 16.31 8.06 1.79
C VAL A 15 16.57 7.91 0.28
N LYS A 16 16.45 6.70 -0.27
CA LYS A 16 16.58 6.49 -1.73
C LYS A 16 15.45 7.16 -2.51
N VAL A 17 14.23 7.14 -1.96
CA VAL A 17 13.10 7.84 -2.56
C VAL A 17 13.37 9.34 -2.56
N ALA A 18 13.73 9.94 -1.41
CA ALA A 18 14.07 11.36 -1.32
C ALA A 18 15.18 11.78 -2.30
N ALA A 19 16.29 11.04 -2.36
CA ALA A 19 17.38 11.31 -3.30
C ALA A 19 16.95 11.17 -4.78
N THR A 20 15.95 10.35 -5.07
CA THR A 20 15.38 10.25 -6.42
C THR A 20 14.48 11.44 -6.71
N LEU A 21 13.67 11.87 -5.75
CA LEU A 21 12.81 13.04 -5.88
C LEU A 21 13.65 14.32 -6.08
N GLU A 22 14.73 14.50 -5.31
CA GLU A 22 15.69 15.61 -5.49
C GLU A 22 16.25 15.66 -6.93
N LYS A 23 16.59 14.51 -7.52
CA LYS A 23 17.07 14.45 -8.92
C LYS A 23 16.01 14.78 -9.96
N ILE A 24 14.74 14.48 -9.68
CA ILE A 24 13.64 14.69 -10.63
C ILE A 24 13.14 16.14 -10.56
N PHE A 25 13.14 16.71 -9.36
CA PHE A 25 12.43 17.94 -9.07
C PHE A 25 13.33 19.15 -8.84
N GLU A 26 14.65 18.95 -8.71
CA GLU A 26 15.63 20.01 -8.45
C GLU A 26 15.21 20.85 -7.22
N ASP A 27 15.49 22.15 -7.18
CA ASP A 27 15.31 22.95 -5.96
C ASP A 27 13.84 23.29 -5.65
N ASP A 28 12.99 23.51 -6.68
CA ASP A 28 11.64 24.04 -6.47
C ASP A 28 10.51 23.33 -7.24
N LEU A 29 9.41 23.09 -6.52
CA LEU A 29 8.19 22.51 -7.07
C LEU A 29 7.05 23.52 -7.21
N HIS A 30 6.60 23.76 -8.44
CA HIS A 30 5.38 24.56 -8.66
C HIS A 30 4.20 24.00 -7.87
N ALA A 31 3.42 24.88 -7.20
CA ALA A 31 2.36 24.50 -6.27
C ALA A 31 1.35 23.49 -6.82
N ARG A 32 0.96 23.62 -8.11
CA ARG A 32 0.08 22.64 -8.77
C ARG A 32 0.68 21.23 -8.88
N ARG A 33 2.00 21.09 -9.02
CA ARG A 33 2.68 19.79 -9.02
C ARG A 33 2.65 19.16 -7.63
N VAL A 34 2.89 19.96 -6.58
CA VAL A 34 2.78 19.51 -5.19
C VAL A 34 1.37 19.00 -4.91
N LEU A 35 0.33 19.75 -5.31
CA LEU A 35 -1.06 19.32 -5.15
C LEU A 35 -1.36 18.02 -5.91
N SER A 36 -0.88 17.88 -7.15
CA SER A 36 -1.06 16.66 -7.92
C SER A 36 -0.40 15.44 -7.27
N LEU A 37 0.81 15.61 -6.70
CA LEU A 37 1.50 14.56 -5.97
C LEU A 37 0.75 14.19 -4.69
N ALA A 38 0.29 15.19 -3.93
CA ALA A 38 -0.49 14.97 -2.71
C ALA A 38 -1.77 14.17 -3.01
N ASN A 39 -2.52 14.56 -4.05
CA ASN A 39 -3.71 13.81 -4.49
C ASN A 39 -3.37 12.37 -4.90
N GLY A 40 -2.25 12.17 -5.58
CA GLY A 40 -1.76 10.83 -5.94
C GLY A 40 -1.44 9.98 -4.72
N VAL A 41 -0.75 10.55 -3.71
CA VAL A 41 -0.43 9.85 -2.46
C VAL A 41 -1.71 9.46 -1.72
N VAL A 42 -2.67 10.37 -1.58
CA VAL A 42 -3.97 10.07 -0.95
C VAL A 42 -4.68 8.93 -1.70
N GLY A 43 -4.75 9.02 -3.03
CA GLY A 43 -5.39 7.98 -3.85
C GLY A 43 -4.72 6.60 -3.71
N VAL A 44 -3.39 6.55 -3.59
CA VAL A 44 -2.66 5.28 -3.36
C VAL A 44 -3.00 4.68 -1.98
N LEU A 45 -3.08 5.51 -0.94
CA LEU A 45 -3.42 5.06 0.40
C LEU A 45 -4.87 4.54 0.47
N ASP A 46 -5.81 5.28 -0.12
CA ASP A 46 -7.21 4.89 -0.19
C ASP A 46 -7.39 3.60 -1.00
N ALA A 47 -6.72 3.47 -2.15
CA ALA A 47 -6.76 2.26 -2.97
C ALA A 47 -6.25 1.03 -2.21
N ALA A 48 -5.17 1.18 -1.43
CA ALA A 48 -4.66 0.10 -0.60
C ALA A 48 -5.69 -0.33 0.47
N ALA A 49 -6.27 0.62 1.20
CA ALA A 49 -7.30 0.34 2.19
C ALA A 49 -8.54 -0.33 1.58
N LEU A 50 -9.07 0.24 0.49
CA LEU A 50 -10.23 -0.30 -0.22
C LEU A 50 -9.99 -1.72 -0.75
N SER A 51 -8.78 -2.01 -1.21
CA SER A 51 -8.40 -3.35 -1.67
C SER A 51 -8.45 -4.38 -0.54
N ILE A 52 -7.96 -4.04 0.65
CA ILE A 52 -8.06 -4.91 1.85
C ILE A 52 -9.53 -5.18 2.18
N HIS A 53 -10.37 -4.15 2.16
CA HIS A 53 -11.81 -4.29 2.39
C HIS A 53 -12.50 -5.15 1.31
N ALA A 54 -12.13 -4.99 0.04
CA ALA A 54 -12.68 -5.78 -1.05
C ALA A 54 -12.32 -7.27 -0.91
N ILE A 55 -11.05 -7.57 -0.60
CA ILE A 55 -10.59 -8.95 -0.35
C ILE A 55 -11.34 -9.54 0.85
N GLY A 56 -11.44 -8.80 1.95
CA GLY A 56 -12.16 -9.24 3.16
C GLY A 56 -13.63 -9.56 2.91
N ARG A 57 -14.34 -8.72 2.15
CA ARG A 57 -15.73 -8.98 1.75
C ARG A 57 -15.86 -10.17 0.81
N GLY A 58 -14.96 -10.31 -0.16
CA GLY A 58 -14.91 -11.48 -1.04
C GLY A 58 -14.70 -12.78 -0.26
N TYR A 59 -13.81 -12.77 0.73
CA TYR A 59 -13.60 -13.89 1.65
C TYR A 59 -14.83 -14.19 2.51
N ALA A 60 -15.50 -13.15 3.04
CA ALA A 60 -16.73 -13.31 3.81
C ALA A 60 -17.83 -13.98 2.98
N HIS A 61 -18.05 -13.49 1.76
CA HIS A 61 -18.99 -14.08 0.81
C HIS A 61 -18.67 -15.54 0.48
N ALA A 62 -17.39 -15.87 0.23
CA ALA A 62 -16.96 -17.23 -0.09
C ALA A 62 -17.12 -18.23 1.08
N THR A 63 -17.17 -17.73 2.31
CA THR A 63 -17.21 -18.56 3.53
C THR A 63 -18.53 -18.50 4.30
N GLY A 64 -19.50 -17.70 3.81
CA GLY A 64 -20.77 -17.48 4.51
C GLY A 64 -20.64 -16.72 5.82
N MET A 65 -19.56 -15.95 5.99
CA MET A 65 -19.33 -15.08 7.15
C MET A 65 -19.86 -13.66 6.88
N ASP A 66 -20.06 -12.89 7.94
CA ASP A 66 -20.33 -11.45 7.81
C ASP A 66 -19.08 -10.68 7.33
N ASP A 67 -19.32 -9.63 6.53
CA ASP A 67 -18.29 -8.75 5.94
C ASP A 67 -17.28 -8.23 6.97
N LYS A 68 -17.74 -7.83 8.16
CA LYS A 68 -16.87 -7.33 9.23
C LYS A 68 -15.85 -8.38 9.66
N HIS A 69 -16.29 -9.63 9.77
CA HIS A 69 -15.42 -10.73 10.16
C HIS A 69 -14.41 -11.05 9.07
N GLY A 70 -14.82 -11.06 7.80
CA GLY A 70 -13.91 -11.32 6.69
C GLY A 70 -12.82 -10.24 6.56
N VAL A 71 -13.18 -8.96 6.64
CA VAL A 71 -12.22 -7.85 6.64
C VAL A 71 -11.24 -7.95 7.81
N LYS A 72 -11.74 -8.26 9.02
CA LYS A 72 -10.89 -8.46 10.19
C LYS A 72 -9.89 -9.61 10.01
N GLN A 73 -10.27 -10.69 9.31
CA GLN A 73 -9.34 -11.79 9.03
C GLN A 73 -8.26 -11.38 8.03
N THR A 74 -8.61 -10.62 6.99
CA THR A 74 -7.62 -10.09 6.03
C THR A 74 -6.63 -9.15 6.70
N ASP A 75 -7.09 -8.24 7.57
CA ASP A 75 -6.22 -7.33 8.32
C ASP A 75 -5.25 -8.09 9.25
N ARG A 76 -5.75 -9.12 9.95
CA ARG A 76 -4.93 -10.01 10.79
C ARG A 76 -3.88 -10.79 9.99
N LEU A 77 -4.23 -11.23 8.78
CA LEU A 77 -3.29 -11.91 7.88
C LEU A 77 -2.12 -10.98 7.51
N LEU A 78 -2.41 -9.72 7.15
CA LEU A 78 -1.40 -8.74 6.73
C LEU A 78 -0.56 -8.19 7.88
N SER A 79 -1.07 -8.22 9.10
CA SER A 79 -0.37 -7.77 10.31
C SER A 79 0.40 -8.87 11.04
N ASN A 80 0.25 -10.14 10.64
CA ASN A 80 0.92 -11.27 11.28
C ASN A 80 2.38 -11.41 10.80
N ALA A 81 3.34 -11.02 11.63
CA ALA A 81 4.77 -11.15 11.34
C ALA A 81 5.30 -12.61 11.34
N GLY A 82 4.51 -13.56 11.83
CA GLY A 82 4.85 -14.99 11.87
C GLY A 82 4.46 -15.77 10.61
N ILE A 83 3.81 -15.11 9.64
CA ILE A 83 3.49 -15.63 8.31
C ILE A 83 4.31 -14.85 7.28
#